data_AF-A0A5R9IFV7-F1
#
_entry.id   AF-A0A5R9IFV7-F1
#
_cell.length_a   1.000
_cell.length_b   1.000
_cell.length_c   1.000
_cell.angle_alpha   90.00
_cell.angle_beta   90.00
_cell.angle_gamma   90.00
#
_symmetry.space_group_name_H-M   'P 1'
#
loop_
_entity.id
_entity.type
_entity.pdbx_description
1 polymer ?
#
loop_
_entity_poly.entity_id
_entity_poly.type
_entity_poly.pdbx_seq_one_letter_code
_entity_poly.pdbx_strand_id
1 'polypeptide(L)'
;MVSGVIFGGLLSTCVVAAEAPNAEERNKIEMLLAEAAGKMIYLTKQCDKPVDPEKFKELSKLKAFSEGYQSIEGISWEHVRDEANQKYGELNAEGPDGEFCEQYEKDIQNAYPFLKPM
;
A
#
# COMPACT_ATOMS: atom_id res chain seq x y z
N MET A 1 -60.37 11.94 -7.75
CA MET A 1 -59.96 10.60 -8.20
C MET A 1 -58.45 10.53 -8.15
N VAL A 2 -57.93 9.49 -7.52
CA VAL A 2 -56.51 9.29 -7.18
C VAL A 2 -55.85 8.52 -8.31
N SER A 3 -54.74 9.02 -8.85
CA SER A 3 -53.70 8.25 -9.55
C SER A 3 -52.46 9.14 -9.56
N GLY A 4 -51.44 8.97 -8.70
CA GLY A 4 -50.87 7.71 -8.26
C GLY A 4 -49.91 7.18 -9.31
N VAL A 5 -48.89 7.97 -9.69
CA VAL A 5 -47.80 7.47 -10.55
C VAL A 5 -46.73 6.88 -9.62
N ILE A 6 -46.65 5.56 -9.66
CA ILE A 6 -45.75 4.73 -8.89
C ILE A 6 -44.31 5.00 -9.36
N PHE A 7 -43.48 5.56 -8.47
CA PHE A 7 -42.03 5.44 -8.53
C PHE A 7 -41.67 3.98 -8.21
N GLY A 8 -41.34 3.18 -9.22
CA GLY A 8 -40.68 1.89 -9.09
C GLY A 8 -39.64 1.80 -10.20
N GLY A 9 -38.35 1.58 -9.98
CA GLY A 9 -37.69 0.86 -8.92
C GLY A 9 -36.90 -0.26 -9.59
N LEU A 10 -35.60 -0.05 -9.80
CA LEU A 10 -34.54 -1.07 -9.80
C LEU A 10 -33.19 -0.35 -9.96
N LEU A 11 -32.57 0.06 -8.85
CA LEU A 11 -31.13 0.34 -8.85
C LEU A 11 -30.46 -1.03 -8.81
N SER A 12 -30.13 -1.54 -9.99
CA SER A 12 -29.29 -2.72 -10.15
C SER A 12 -27.91 -2.39 -9.60
N THR A 13 -27.65 -2.73 -8.33
CA THR A 13 -26.31 -2.62 -7.75
C THR A 13 -25.47 -3.76 -8.33
N CYS A 14 -24.66 -3.45 -9.34
CA CYS A 14 -23.58 -4.35 -9.74
C CYS A 14 -22.62 -4.48 -8.55
N VAL A 15 -22.82 -5.50 -7.74
CA VAL A 15 -21.80 -5.95 -6.79
C VAL A 15 -20.68 -6.53 -7.65
N VAL A 16 -19.66 -5.72 -7.93
CA VAL A 16 -18.42 -6.21 -8.51
C VAL A 16 -17.75 -7.01 -7.40
N ALA A 17 -17.88 -8.33 -7.45
CA ALA A 17 -17.04 -9.20 -6.64
C ALA A 17 -15.60 -8.97 -7.09
N ALA A 18 -14.78 -8.37 -6.22
CA ALA A 18 -13.36 -8.22 -6.49
C ALA A 18 -12.75 -9.63 -6.54
N GLU A 19 -12.35 -10.07 -7.73
CA GLU A 19 -11.69 -11.35 -7.91
C GLU A 19 -10.30 -11.29 -7.23
N ALA A 20 -9.87 -12.42 -6.68
CA ALA A 20 -8.54 -12.52 -6.11
C ALA A 20 -7.49 -12.30 -7.22
N PRO A 21 -6.42 -11.53 -6.96
CA PRO A 21 -5.39 -11.25 -7.95
C PRO A 21 -4.71 -12.55 -8.38
N ASN A 22 -4.35 -12.65 -9.65
CA ASN A 22 -3.59 -13.79 -10.16
C ASN A 22 -2.12 -13.77 -9.63
N ALA A 23 -1.35 -14.83 -9.90
CA ALA A 23 0.01 -14.95 -9.36
C ALA A 23 0.95 -13.80 -9.76
N GLU A 24 0.82 -13.30 -11.00
CA GLU A 24 1.62 -12.19 -11.49
C GLU A 24 1.22 -10.88 -10.80
N GLU A 25 -0.08 -10.61 -10.67
CA GLU A 25 -0.58 -9.43 -9.97
C GLU A 25 -0.19 -9.43 -8.50
N ARG A 26 -0.29 -10.59 -7.82
CA ARG A 26 0.16 -10.72 -6.44
C ARG A 26 1.63 -10.37 -6.29
N ASN A 27 2.48 -10.90 -7.17
CA ASN A 27 3.90 -10.59 -7.14
C ASN A 27 4.15 -9.08 -7.34
N LYS A 28 3.46 -8.43 -8.28
CA LYS A 28 3.60 -6.98 -8.49
C LYS A 28 3.14 -6.17 -7.28
N ILE A 29 2.03 -6.55 -6.65
CA ILE A 29 1.56 -5.93 -5.40
C ILE A 29 2.61 -6.11 -4.31
N GLU A 30 3.13 -7.32 -4.13
CA GLU A 30 4.16 -7.62 -3.13
C GLU A 30 5.41 -6.77 -3.35
N MET A 31 5.88 -6.61 -4.59
CA MET A 31 7.05 -5.79 -4.92
C MET A 31 6.82 -4.31 -4.64
N LEU A 32 5.62 -3.82 -4.95
CA LEU A 32 5.22 -2.45 -4.67
C LEU A 32 5.18 -2.17 -3.17
N LEU A 33 4.65 -3.11 -2.38
CA LEU A 33 4.63 -2.99 -0.92
C LEU A 33 6.04 -3.12 -0.33
N ALA A 34 6.87 -4.02 -0.87
CA ALA A 34 8.24 -4.21 -0.45
C ALA A 34 9.09 -2.95 -0.67
N GLU A 35 8.88 -2.22 -1.78
CA GLU A 35 9.57 -0.96 -2.04
C GLU A 35 9.26 0.10 -0.99
N ALA A 36 7.98 0.30 -0.68
CA ALA A 36 7.59 1.21 0.38
C ALA A 36 8.17 0.77 1.74
N ALA A 37 8.05 -0.52 2.07
CA ALA A 37 8.56 -1.04 3.33
C ALA A 37 10.08 -0.90 3.46
N GLY A 38 10.86 -1.08 2.38
CA GLY A 38 12.31 -0.86 2.37
C GLY A 38 12.67 0.59 2.74
N LYS A 39 11.98 1.57 2.15
CA LYS A 39 12.12 2.99 2.51
C LYS A 39 11.73 3.24 3.98
N MET A 40 10.67 2.61 4.48
CA MET A 40 10.26 2.74 5.89
C MET A 40 11.29 2.15 6.86
N ILE A 41 11.93 1.03 6.51
CA ILE A 41 13.02 0.45 7.30
C ILE A 41 14.20 1.42 7.34
N TYR A 42 14.53 2.04 6.21
CA TYR A 42 15.57 3.08 6.15
C TYR A 42 15.24 4.26 7.07
N LEU A 43 14.03 4.81 6.99
CA LEU A 43 13.57 5.90 7.87
C LEU A 43 13.65 5.53 9.35
N THR A 44 13.29 4.29 9.69
CA THR A 44 13.34 3.80 11.07
C THR A 44 14.78 3.70 11.57
N LYS A 45 15.70 3.17 10.76
CA LYS A 45 17.07 2.86 11.21
C LYS A 45 18.03 4.05 11.10
N GLN A 46 17.97 4.80 10.00
CA GLN A 46 18.93 5.86 9.69
C GLN A 46 18.43 7.25 10.09
N CYS A 47 17.11 7.43 10.25
CA CYS A 47 16.50 8.75 10.45
C CYS A 47 15.77 8.91 11.79
N ASP A 48 15.69 7.85 12.60
CA ASP A 48 14.90 7.81 13.85
C ASP A 48 13.41 8.17 13.63
N LYS A 49 12.87 7.75 12.47
CA LYS A 49 11.49 8.00 12.03
C LYS A 49 10.73 6.69 11.85
N PRO A 50 10.32 6.04 12.95
CA PRO A 50 9.64 4.75 12.87
C PRO A 50 8.24 4.88 12.25
N VAL A 51 7.91 3.95 11.36
CA VAL A 51 6.55 3.80 10.81
C VAL A 51 5.85 2.64 11.48
N ASP A 52 4.59 2.84 11.87
CA ASP A 52 3.75 1.78 12.42
C ASP A 52 3.49 0.69 11.37
N PRO A 53 4.01 -0.54 11.58
CA PRO A 53 3.88 -1.62 10.61
C PRO A 53 2.44 -2.15 10.48
N GLU A 54 1.61 -2.03 11.52
CA GLU A 54 0.20 -2.42 11.44
C GLU A 54 -0.58 -1.40 10.62
N LYS A 55 -0.31 -0.11 10.82
CA LYS A 55 -0.92 0.95 10.02
C LYS A 55 -0.51 0.86 8.55
N PHE A 56 0.76 0.54 8.27
CA PHE A 56 1.22 0.27 6.92
C PHE A 56 0.43 -0.86 6.25
N LYS A 57 0.26 -2.00 6.94
CA LYS A 57 -0.51 -3.14 6.42
C LYS A 57 -1.98 -2.77 6.15
N GLU A 58 -2.59 -2.01 7.05
CA GLU A 58 -3.97 -1.52 6.87
C GLU A 58 -4.09 -0.67 5.59
N LEU A 59 -3.13 0.23 5.37
CA LEU A 59 -3.14 1.16 4.23
C LEU A 59 -2.66 0.51 2.93
N SER A 60 -2.01 -0.64 2.98
CA SER A 60 -1.51 -1.38 1.81
C SER A 60 -2.64 -1.75 0.84
N LYS A 61 -3.84 -2.03 1.37
CA LYS A 61 -5.03 -2.27 0.55
C LYS A 61 -5.40 -1.03 -0.26
N LEU A 62 -5.42 0.14 0.38
CA LEU A 62 -5.72 1.40 -0.29
C LEU A 62 -4.66 1.75 -1.33
N LYS A 63 -3.38 1.50 -1.02
CA LYS A 63 -2.28 1.69 -1.97
C LYS A 63 -2.45 0.80 -3.20
N ALA A 64 -2.68 -0.51 -3.03
CA ALA A 64 -2.90 -1.41 -4.15
C ALA A 64 -4.10 -0.96 -5.02
N PHE A 65 -5.19 -0.52 -4.40
CA PHE A 65 -6.33 0.06 -5.13
C PHE A 65 -5.97 1.31 -5.93
N SER A 66 -5.20 2.23 -5.35
CA SER A 66 -4.76 3.45 -6.06
C SER A 66 -3.90 3.14 -7.29
N GLU A 67 -3.27 1.96 -7.32
CA GLU A 67 -2.44 1.44 -8.41
C GLU A 67 -3.23 0.59 -9.41
N GLY A 68 -4.56 0.48 -9.24
CA GLY A 68 -5.45 -0.22 -10.15
C GLY A 68 -5.71 -1.69 -9.83
N TYR A 69 -5.14 -2.24 -8.75
CA TYR A 69 -5.43 -3.60 -8.30
C TYR A 69 -6.75 -3.68 -7.55
N GLN A 70 -7.55 -4.72 -7.79
CA GLN A 70 -8.88 -4.86 -7.19
C GLN A 70 -8.89 -5.58 -5.84
N SER A 71 -7.79 -6.23 -5.46
CA SER A 71 -7.69 -6.93 -4.18
C SER A 71 -6.21 -7.16 -3.85
N ILE A 72 -5.94 -7.37 -2.56
CA ILE A 72 -4.63 -7.79 -2.03
C ILE A 72 -4.72 -9.20 -1.43
N GLU A 73 -5.79 -9.93 -1.71
CA GLU A 73 -5.98 -11.28 -1.19
C GLU A 73 -4.87 -12.22 -1.69
N GLY A 74 -4.35 -13.04 -0.78
CA GLY A 74 -3.33 -14.03 -1.10
C GLY A 74 -1.90 -13.49 -1.21
N ILE A 75 -1.64 -12.21 -0.92
CA ILE A 75 -0.27 -11.70 -0.83
C ILE A 75 0.50 -12.39 0.31
N SER A 76 1.77 -12.70 0.06
CA SER A 76 2.70 -13.20 1.05
C SER A 76 3.41 -12.06 1.77
N TRP A 77 2.97 -11.75 2.99
CA TRP A 77 3.63 -10.75 3.83
C TRP A 77 5.06 -11.13 4.22
N GLU A 78 5.38 -12.42 4.24
CA GLU A 78 6.75 -12.91 4.41
C GLU A 78 7.61 -12.50 3.21
N HIS A 79 7.11 -12.71 1.98
CA HIS A 79 7.83 -12.29 0.78
C HIS A 79 8.03 -10.77 0.73
N VAL A 80 6.99 -9.99 1.04
CA VAL A 80 7.08 -8.52 1.17
C VAL A 80 8.17 -8.11 2.15
N ARG A 81 8.25 -8.77 3.31
CA ARG A 81 9.26 -8.50 4.34
C ARG A 81 10.67 -8.79 3.82
N ASP A 82 10.87 -9.93 3.17
CA ASP A 82 12.20 -10.37 2.74
C ASP A 82 12.75 -9.42 1.65
N GLU A 83 11.90 -9.08 0.67
CA GLU A 83 12.20 -8.12 -0.40
C GLU A 83 12.40 -6.70 0.13
N ALA A 84 11.63 -6.29 1.15
CA ALA A 84 11.83 -5.00 1.80
C ALA A 84 13.20 -4.91 2.49
N ASN A 85 13.67 -5.99 3.12
CA ASN A 85 15.00 -6.02 3.72
C ASN A 85 16.11 -5.98 2.66
N GLN A 86 15.93 -6.66 1.53
CA GLN A 86 16.87 -6.57 0.41
C GLN A 86 16.94 -5.13 -0.12
N LYS A 87 15.80 -4.51 -0.41
CA LYS A 87 15.73 -3.12 -0.86
C LYS A 87 16.35 -2.17 0.17
N TYR A 88 16.06 -2.33 1.46
CA TYR A 88 16.73 -1.55 2.50
C TYR A 88 18.26 -1.67 2.41
N GLY A 89 18.78 -2.88 2.21
CA GLY A 89 20.22 -3.11 2.03
C GLY A 89 20.81 -2.32 0.85
N GLU A 90 20.10 -2.28 -0.28
CA GLU A 90 20.48 -1.49 -1.47
C GLU A 90 20.47 0.01 -1.14
N LEU A 91 19.37 0.52 -0.59
CA LEU A 91 19.24 1.94 -0.22
C LEU A 91 20.29 2.38 0.80
N ASN A 92 20.58 1.54 1.79
CA ASN A 92 21.57 1.80 2.83
C ASN A 92 23.02 1.74 2.28
N ALA A 93 23.26 0.98 1.21
CA ALA A 93 24.57 0.98 0.56
C ALA A 93 24.81 2.28 -0.23
N GLU A 94 23.75 2.87 -0.79
CA GLU A 94 23.82 4.13 -1.54
C GLU A 94 23.92 5.36 -0.63
N GLY A 95 23.20 5.36 0.49
CA GLY A 95 23.22 6.44 1.47
C GLY A 95 23.23 5.88 2.90
N PRO A 96 24.38 5.49 3.44
CA PRO A 96 24.45 4.86 4.76
C PRO A 96 24.19 5.83 5.92
N ASP A 97 24.31 7.15 5.73
CA ASP A 97 24.31 8.14 6.80
C ASP A 97 23.02 8.99 6.85
N GLY A 98 21.95 8.53 6.20
CA GLY A 98 20.65 9.20 6.22
C GLY A 98 20.44 10.24 5.11
N GLU A 99 21.22 10.20 4.04
CA GLU A 99 21.19 11.15 2.93
C GLU A 99 19.82 11.24 2.26
N PHE A 100 19.01 10.19 2.35
CA PHE A 100 17.70 10.11 1.74
C PHE A 100 16.53 10.28 2.72
N CYS A 101 16.79 10.64 3.99
CA CYS A 101 15.75 10.76 5.02
C CYS A 101 14.58 11.65 4.58
N GLU A 102 14.86 12.88 4.14
CA GLU A 102 13.79 13.81 3.72
C GLU A 102 13.06 13.34 2.46
N GLN A 103 13.78 12.70 1.53
CA GLN A 103 13.19 12.22 0.28
C GLN A 103 12.24 11.05 0.56
N TYR A 104 12.69 10.05 1.31
CA TYR A 104 11.89 8.87 1.61
C TYR A 104 10.72 9.19 2.53
N GLU A 105 10.87 10.13 3.46
CA GLU A 105 9.74 10.60 4.26
C GLU A 105 8.64 11.18 3.35
N LYS A 106 9.00 12.07 2.42
CA LYS A 106 8.05 12.66 1.47
C LYS A 106 7.43 11.60 0.57
N ASP A 107 8.22 10.67 0.05
CA ASP A 107 7.72 9.56 -0.77
C ASP A 107 6.66 8.74 -0.02
N ILE A 108 6.95 8.39 1.25
CA ILE A 108 6.03 7.63 2.09
C ILE A 108 4.78 8.43 2.43
N GLN A 109 4.90 9.70 2.80
CA GLN A 109 3.74 10.55 3.11
C GLN A 109 2.84 10.76 1.88
N ASN A 110 3.43 10.91 0.68
CA ASN A 110 2.69 11.03 -0.57
C ASN A 110 1.99 9.73 -0.95
N ALA A 111 2.65 8.59 -0.78
CA ALA A 111 2.10 7.28 -1.10
C ALA A 111 1.05 6.80 -0.08
N TYR A 112 1.19 7.22 1.18
CA TYR A 112 0.33 6.82 2.30
C TYR A 112 -0.12 8.07 3.09
N PRO A 113 -1.01 8.90 2.52
CA PRO A 113 -1.41 10.19 3.10
C PRO A 113 -2.15 10.08 4.45
N PHE A 114 -2.56 8.87 4.83
CA PHE A 114 -3.22 8.58 6.10
C PHE A 114 -2.27 8.07 7.18
N LEU A 115 -0.97 7.91 6.88
CA LEU A 115 0.04 7.73 7.92
C LEU A 115 0.22 9.04 8.69
N LYS A 116 0.46 8.93 9.99
CA LYS A 116 0.84 10.10 10.78
C LYS A 116 2.17 10.66 10.26
N PRO A 117 2.37 11.98 10.30
CA PRO A 117 3.70 12.57 10.12
C PRO A 117 4.71 11.94 11.08
N MET A 118 5.96 11.82 10.62
CA MET A 118 7.06 11.15 11.30
C MET A 118 8.04 12.15 11.92
#